data_AF-A0A1Q6RKE6-F1
#
_entry.id   AF-A0A1Q6RKE6-F1
#
_cell.length_a   1.000
_cell.length_b   1.000
_cell.length_c   1.000
_cell.angle_alpha   90.00
_cell.angle_beta   90.00
_cell.angle_gamma   90.00
#
_symmetry.space_group_name_H-M   'P 1'
#
loop_
_entity.id
_entity.type
_entity.pdbx_description
1 polymer ?
#
loop_
_entity_poly.entity_id
_entity_poly.type
_entity_poly.pdbx_seq_one_letter_code
_entity_poly.pdbx_strand_id
1 'polypeptide(L)'
;MSKLKKNSLALVFVICLLCVFLCGSALAEETDNGVGYTETPVYVDGLLSCRGYMIGDDSYVSLEAACAVLGYDADVNYDKEINKLTVEVAGITIEAGFGDKYLCANGRYFYLPDGYMEVDGSFIIPTEALAKIFTLGVSQDDEQGAINFSTADEQILQSGDEFYNEDDLYWMSRIITWESGNQPVEGQIGVGNVILNRAGDPRFGETIKDVIFQPGQFTPASTGAVYGEPYAISVICAKLAFEGYNTVGDALFFQVGRYWGSGMIETTWLGKIGDHNFFM
;
A
#
# COMPACT_ATOMS: atom_id res chain seq x y z
N MET A 1 22.83 -50.41 20.01
CA MET A 1 21.90 -49.51 19.29
C MET A 1 21.98 -48.13 19.92
N SER A 2 22.81 -47.24 19.37
CA SER A 2 22.78 -45.80 19.70
C SER A 2 22.73 -45.06 18.37
N LYS A 3 21.68 -44.24 18.21
CA LYS A 3 21.40 -43.48 16.99
C LYS A 3 22.40 -42.32 16.91
N LEU A 4 23.17 -42.27 15.82
CA LEU A 4 23.93 -41.08 15.44
C LEU A 4 22.94 -39.95 15.14
N LYS A 5 23.06 -38.84 15.87
CA LYS A 5 22.46 -37.55 15.50
C LYS A 5 23.24 -37.01 14.29
N LYS A 6 22.54 -36.87 13.16
CA LYS A 6 23.01 -36.06 12.03
C LYS A 6 22.80 -34.59 12.40
N ASN A 7 23.88 -33.87 12.68
CA ASN A 7 23.87 -32.42 12.69
C ASN A 7 23.99 -31.97 11.23
N SER A 8 22.93 -31.39 10.66
CA SER A 8 23.02 -30.66 9.39
C SER A 8 23.58 -29.28 9.69
N LEU A 9 24.85 -29.06 9.37
CA LEU A 9 25.43 -27.73 9.19
C LEU A 9 24.70 -27.08 8.00
N ALA A 10 23.85 -26.08 8.27
CA ALA A 10 23.46 -25.11 7.25
C ALA A 10 24.61 -24.11 7.12
N LEU A 11 25.21 -24.11 5.94
CA LEU A 11 26.36 -23.29 5.56
C LEU A 11 25.84 -21.93 5.10
N VAL A 12 25.90 -20.91 5.96
CA VAL A 12 25.61 -19.52 5.59
C VAL A 12 26.79 -19.00 4.77
N PHE A 13 26.61 -18.88 3.45
CA PHE A 13 27.57 -18.24 2.55
C PHE A 13 27.29 -16.73 2.56
N VAL A 14 28.10 -15.97 3.30
CA VAL A 14 28.20 -14.52 3.14
C VAL A 14 29.04 -14.26 1.89
N ILE A 15 28.41 -13.96 0.76
CA ILE A 15 29.10 -13.50 -0.44
C ILE A 15 29.23 -11.97 -0.32
N CYS A 16 30.40 -11.52 0.12
CA CYS A 16 30.83 -10.13 -0.03
C CYS A 16 31.07 -9.84 -1.53
N LEU A 17 30.10 -9.22 -2.20
CA LEU A 17 30.20 -8.80 -3.59
C LEU A 17 30.87 -7.41 -3.66
N LEU A 18 32.18 -7.40 -3.89
CA LEU A 18 32.92 -6.25 -4.41
C LEU A 18 32.53 -6.06 -5.89
N CYS A 19 31.57 -5.18 -6.18
CA CYS A 19 31.26 -4.79 -7.55
C CYS A 19 32.17 -3.65 -8.02
N VAL A 20 32.98 -3.97 -9.02
CA VAL A 20 33.79 -3.04 -9.82
C VAL A 20 32.84 -2.17 -10.65
N PHE A 21 32.94 -0.84 -10.52
CA PHE A 21 32.28 0.12 -11.40
C PHE A 21 32.79 -0.02 -12.83
N LEU A 22 32.07 -0.80 -13.65
CA LEU A 22 32.18 -0.76 -15.11
C LEU A 22 30.98 0.04 -15.62
N CYS A 23 31.27 1.23 -16.14
CA CYS A 23 30.33 2.12 -16.80
C CYS A 23 29.83 1.46 -18.10
N GLY A 24 28.89 0.53 -17.98
CA GLY A 24 28.06 0.05 -19.08
C GLY A 24 26.91 1.02 -19.29
N SER A 25 26.54 1.28 -20.55
CA SER A 25 25.29 1.97 -20.88
C SER A 25 24.14 1.30 -20.15
N ALA A 26 23.49 2.01 -19.22
CA ALA A 26 22.34 1.51 -18.48
C ALA A 26 21.22 1.19 -19.47
N LEU A 27 21.03 -0.09 -19.77
CA LEU A 27 19.72 -0.55 -20.18
C LEU A 27 18.82 -0.36 -18.96
N ALA A 28 17.63 0.20 -19.15
CA ALA A 28 16.65 0.24 -18.07
C ALA A 28 16.36 -1.21 -17.67
N GLU A 29 16.61 -1.55 -16.41
CA GLU A 29 16.20 -2.84 -15.86
C GLU A 29 14.69 -2.80 -15.65
N GLU A 30 14.03 -3.93 -15.84
CA GLU A 30 12.58 -4.05 -15.75
C GLU A 30 12.23 -5.14 -14.74
N THR A 31 11.16 -4.92 -13.98
CA THR A 31 10.52 -5.96 -13.16
C THR A 31 10.08 -7.13 -14.04
N ASP A 32 9.76 -8.26 -13.43
CA ASP A 32 9.25 -9.44 -14.15
C ASP A 32 7.96 -9.13 -14.95
N ASN A 33 7.23 -8.07 -14.56
CA ASN A 33 6.04 -7.56 -15.23
C ASN A 33 6.31 -6.41 -16.23
N GLY A 34 7.57 -6.07 -16.52
CA GLY A 34 7.96 -5.09 -17.54
C GLY A 34 7.93 -3.63 -17.09
N VAL A 35 7.84 -3.36 -15.78
CA VAL A 35 7.93 -2.00 -15.22
C VAL A 35 9.40 -1.63 -15.04
N GLY A 36 9.85 -0.54 -15.65
CA GLY A 36 11.24 -0.08 -15.55
C GLY A 36 11.58 0.47 -14.17
N TYR A 37 12.78 0.18 -13.68
CA TYR A 37 13.28 0.64 -12.38
C TYR A 37 14.74 1.10 -12.43
N THR A 38 15.19 1.76 -11.36
CA THR A 38 16.61 1.96 -11.06
C THR A 38 16.96 1.38 -9.69
N GLU A 39 18.10 0.72 -9.58
CA GLU A 39 18.57 0.21 -8.29
C GLU A 39 18.99 1.36 -7.36
N THR A 40 18.65 1.23 -6.08
CA THR A 40 19.05 2.16 -5.01
C THR A 40 19.60 1.36 -3.82
N PRO A 41 20.68 1.82 -3.15
CA PRO A 41 21.18 1.17 -1.95
C PRO A 41 20.20 1.33 -0.77
N VAL A 42 19.99 0.24 -0.02
CA VAL A 42 19.19 0.25 1.20
C VAL A 42 20.10 0.05 2.40
N TYR A 43 20.02 0.98 3.35
CA TYR A 43 20.74 0.93 4.61
C TYR A 43 19.78 0.60 5.75
N VAL A 44 20.21 -0.24 6.68
CA VAL A 44 19.53 -0.47 7.95
C VAL A 44 20.48 -0.09 9.08
N ASP A 45 20.08 0.88 9.88
CA ASP A 45 20.90 1.47 10.96
C ASP A 45 22.32 1.87 10.52
N GLY A 46 22.41 2.42 9.30
CA GLY A 46 23.66 2.91 8.70
C GLY A 46 24.54 1.84 8.04
N LEU A 47 24.11 0.57 8.01
CA LEU A 47 24.81 -0.51 7.33
C LEU A 47 24.15 -0.78 5.97
N LEU A 48 24.95 -0.89 4.90
CA LEU A 48 24.44 -1.30 3.59
C LEU A 48 23.97 -2.75 3.67
N SER A 49 22.66 -2.97 3.52
CA SER A 49 22.02 -4.24 3.88
C SER A 49 21.45 -4.97 2.67
N CYS A 50 20.81 -4.27 1.74
CA CYS A 50 20.23 -4.86 0.54
C CYS A 50 20.10 -3.82 -0.59
N ARG A 51 19.54 -4.26 -1.72
CA ARG A 51 19.14 -3.41 -2.83
C ARG A 51 17.66 -3.08 -2.72
N GLY A 52 17.32 -1.85 -3.04
CA GLY A 52 15.97 -1.39 -3.30
C GLY A 52 15.85 -0.92 -4.74
N TYR A 53 14.64 -0.53 -5.11
CA TYR A 53 14.28 -0.20 -6.49
C TYR A 53 13.44 1.08 -6.49
N MET A 54 13.79 2.03 -7.35
CA MET A 54 12.98 3.21 -7.61
C MET A 54 12.15 2.97 -8.87
N ILE A 55 10.83 3.15 -8.76
CA ILE A 55 9.88 3.08 -9.87
C ILE A 55 9.11 4.40 -9.87
N GLY A 56 9.38 5.25 -10.87
CA GLY A 56 8.94 6.63 -10.81
C GLY A 56 9.55 7.34 -9.60
N ASP A 57 8.70 7.94 -8.76
CA ASP A 57 9.09 8.59 -7.51
C ASP A 57 8.95 7.66 -6.28
N ASP A 58 8.41 6.46 -6.48
CA ASP A 58 8.16 5.49 -5.42
C ASP A 58 9.35 4.56 -5.23
N SER A 59 9.58 4.16 -3.98
CA SER A 59 10.69 3.31 -3.59
C SER A 59 10.18 1.95 -3.10
N TYR A 60 10.88 0.90 -3.50
CA TYR A 60 10.49 -0.50 -3.29
C TYR A 60 11.65 -1.33 -2.73
N VAL A 61 11.33 -2.34 -1.93
CA VAL A 61 12.30 -3.30 -1.39
C VAL A 61 11.71 -4.70 -1.42
N SER A 62 12.53 -5.72 -1.66
CA SER A 62 12.09 -7.12 -1.54
C SER A 62 11.68 -7.42 -0.11
N LEU A 63 10.47 -7.96 0.05
CA LEU A 63 9.96 -8.38 1.35
C LEU A 63 10.86 -9.46 1.96
N GLU A 64 11.32 -10.41 1.16
CA GLU A 64 12.22 -11.49 1.60
C GLU A 64 13.58 -10.95 2.04
N ALA A 65 14.16 -10.03 1.27
CA ALA A 65 15.43 -9.39 1.63
C ALA A 65 15.30 -8.59 2.92
N ALA A 66 14.20 -7.84 3.09
CA ALA A 66 13.92 -7.10 4.31
C ALA A 66 13.77 -8.04 5.52
N CYS A 67 12.98 -9.10 5.41
CA CYS A 67 12.84 -10.11 6.46
C CYS A 67 14.20 -10.70 6.86
N ALA A 68 15.04 -11.07 5.89
CA ALA A 68 16.36 -11.62 6.15
C ALA A 68 17.29 -10.62 6.87
N VAL A 69 17.26 -9.34 6.46
CA VAL A 69 18.06 -8.26 7.07
C VAL A 69 17.61 -7.96 8.50
N LEU A 70 16.31 -7.94 8.76
CA LEU A 70 15.72 -7.71 10.08
C LEU A 70 15.83 -8.95 11.00
N GLY A 71 16.26 -10.10 10.45
CA GLY A 71 16.42 -11.33 11.23
C GLY A 71 15.13 -12.13 11.42
N TYR A 72 14.11 -11.88 10.61
CA TYR A 72 12.89 -12.67 10.57
C TYR A 72 13.06 -13.89 9.67
N ASP A 73 12.59 -15.04 10.16
CA ASP A 73 12.40 -16.25 9.35
C ASP A 73 11.04 -16.14 8.65
N ALA A 74 11.07 -16.01 7.32
CA ALA A 74 9.88 -15.86 6.49
C ALA A 74 9.68 -17.13 5.66
N ASP A 75 8.52 -17.76 5.79
CA ASP A 75 8.11 -18.87 4.94
C ASP A 75 7.25 -18.35 3.79
N VAL A 76 7.75 -18.48 2.57
CA VAL A 76 7.18 -17.87 1.37
C VAL A 76 6.57 -18.96 0.48
N ASN A 77 5.27 -18.85 0.22
CA ASN A 77 4.53 -19.75 -0.64
C ASN A 77 3.87 -19.00 -1.81
N TYR A 78 4.13 -19.48 -3.01
CA TYR A 78 3.55 -18.97 -4.26
C TYR A 78 2.56 -19.99 -4.83
N ASP A 79 1.27 -19.71 -4.67
CA ASP A 79 0.23 -20.55 -5.25
C ASP A 79 -0.20 -19.99 -6.62
N LYS A 80 0.31 -20.63 -7.68
CA LYS A 80 0.00 -20.27 -9.07
C LYS A 80 -1.39 -20.72 -9.53
N GLU A 81 -2.05 -21.62 -8.82
CA GLU A 81 -3.42 -22.05 -9.18
C GLU A 81 -4.44 -20.96 -8.81
N ILE A 82 -4.23 -20.29 -7.68
CA ILE A 82 -5.08 -19.19 -7.21
C ILE A 82 -4.43 -17.80 -7.37
N ASN A 83 -3.26 -17.71 -7.99
CA ASN A 83 -2.49 -16.47 -8.22
C ASN A 83 -2.28 -15.64 -6.94
N LYS A 84 -1.79 -16.30 -5.88
CA LYS A 84 -1.63 -15.69 -4.55
C LYS A 84 -0.25 -15.99 -3.97
N LEU A 85 0.41 -14.95 -3.49
CA LEU A 85 1.55 -15.02 -2.59
C LEU A 85 1.05 -15.07 -1.15
N THR A 86 1.64 -15.94 -0.34
CA THR A 86 1.47 -15.99 1.12
C THR A 86 2.85 -16.03 1.78
N VAL A 87 3.09 -15.13 2.73
CA VAL A 87 4.31 -15.07 3.53
C VAL A 87 3.95 -15.16 5.00
N GLU A 88 4.38 -16.21 5.66
CA GLU A 88 4.27 -16.36 7.12
C GLU A 88 5.55 -15.83 7.76
N VAL A 89 5.43 -14.78 8.57
CA VAL A 89 6.58 -14.11 9.18
C VAL A 89 6.21 -13.58 10.56
N ALA A 90 7.05 -13.80 11.55
CA ALA A 90 6.88 -13.25 12.90
C ALA A 90 5.50 -13.49 13.55
N GLY A 91 4.81 -14.58 13.18
CA GLY A 91 3.48 -14.93 13.68
C GLY A 91 2.31 -14.22 12.98
N ILE A 92 2.56 -13.50 11.88
CA ILE A 92 1.54 -12.92 11.01
C ILE A 92 1.61 -13.51 9.60
N THR A 93 0.47 -13.46 8.91
CA THR A 93 0.37 -13.79 7.48
C THR A 93 0.33 -12.50 6.67
N ILE A 94 1.17 -12.43 5.62
CA ILE A 94 1.13 -11.44 4.56
C ILE A 94 0.63 -12.12 3.29
N GLU A 95 -0.32 -11.51 2.59
CA GLU A 95 -0.95 -12.06 1.40
C GLU A 95 -1.02 -11.00 0.29
N ALA A 96 -0.66 -11.38 -0.93
CA ALA A 96 -0.81 -10.52 -2.11
C ALA A 96 -1.31 -11.34 -3.31
N GLY A 97 -2.39 -10.90 -3.95
CA GLY A 97 -2.83 -11.49 -5.21
C GLY A 97 -2.09 -10.87 -6.39
N PHE A 98 -1.73 -11.68 -7.40
CA PHE A 98 -0.93 -11.19 -8.53
C PHE A 98 -1.65 -10.16 -9.40
N GLY A 99 -2.98 -10.08 -9.30
CA GLY A 99 -3.81 -9.06 -9.97
C GLY A 99 -4.29 -7.94 -9.05
N ASP A 100 -3.93 -7.98 -7.76
CA ASP A 100 -4.39 -6.99 -6.79
C ASP A 100 -3.49 -5.75 -6.79
N LYS A 101 -4.08 -4.61 -6.41
CA LYS A 101 -3.38 -3.34 -6.15
C LYS A 101 -3.18 -3.09 -4.66
N TYR A 102 -3.08 -4.17 -3.89
CA TYR A 102 -2.88 -4.14 -2.46
C TYR A 102 -2.26 -5.46 -1.99
N LEU A 103 -1.65 -5.42 -0.82
CA LEU A 103 -1.39 -6.61 -0.01
C LEU A 103 -2.16 -6.51 1.31
N CYS A 104 -2.39 -7.65 1.95
CA CYS A 104 -2.91 -7.75 3.30
C CYS A 104 -1.80 -8.24 4.23
N ALA A 105 -1.56 -7.58 5.36
CA ALA A 105 -0.72 -8.11 6.43
C ALA A 105 -1.53 -8.09 7.72
N ASN A 106 -1.78 -9.26 8.29
CA ASN A 106 -2.55 -9.42 9.54
C ASN A 106 -3.90 -8.65 9.58
N GLY A 107 -4.62 -8.61 8.45
CA GLY A 107 -5.91 -7.92 8.32
C GLY A 107 -5.83 -6.41 8.04
N ARG A 108 -4.61 -5.82 8.05
CA ARG A 108 -4.31 -4.47 7.55
C ARG A 108 -3.96 -4.52 6.07
N TYR A 109 -4.33 -3.48 5.32
CA TYR A 109 -4.15 -3.45 3.87
C TYR A 109 -3.17 -2.36 3.47
N PHE A 110 -2.27 -2.66 2.55
CA PHE A 110 -1.25 -1.73 2.09
C PHE A 110 -1.35 -1.59 0.58
N TYR A 111 -1.32 -0.35 0.11
CA TYR A 111 -1.56 -0.03 -1.29
C TYR A 111 -0.34 -0.40 -2.14
N LEU A 112 -0.59 -1.02 -3.29
CA LEU A 112 0.42 -1.33 -4.31
C LEU A 112 0.05 -0.58 -5.58
N PRO A 113 0.56 0.65 -5.81
CA PRO A 113 0.12 1.49 -6.92
C PRO A 113 0.37 0.85 -8.28
N ASP A 114 1.55 0.23 -8.43
CA ASP A 114 1.97 -0.52 -9.61
C ASP A 114 1.51 -1.99 -9.58
N GLY A 115 0.74 -2.37 -8.57
CA GLY A 115 0.29 -3.74 -8.34
C GLY A 115 1.40 -4.66 -7.83
N TYR A 116 1.14 -5.96 -7.93
CA TYR A 116 2.11 -6.99 -7.60
C TYR A 116 3.33 -6.94 -8.53
N MET A 117 4.53 -6.86 -7.97
CA MET A 117 5.78 -6.79 -8.73
C MET A 117 6.86 -7.69 -8.14
N GLU A 118 7.66 -8.27 -9.03
CA GLU A 118 8.83 -9.06 -8.68
C GLU A 118 10.05 -8.51 -9.41
N VAL A 119 11.21 -8.64 -8.76
CA VAL A 119 12.52 -8.48 -9.39
C VAL A 119 13.31 -9.75 -9.12
N ASP A 120 13.76 -10.42 -10.19
CA ASP A 120 14.48 -11.69 -10.13
C ASP A 120 13.72 -12.76 -9.29
N GLY A 121 12.39 -12.77 -9.41
CA GLY A 121 11.50 -13.68 -8.68
C GLY A 121 11.34 -13.38 -7.18
N SER A 122 11.80 -12.22 -6.70
CA SER A 122 11.58 -11.75 -5.32
C SER A 122 10.49 -10.69 -5.28
N PHE A 123 9.50 -10.85 -4.39
CA PHE A 123 8.38 -9.92 -4.30
C PHE A 123 8.82 -8.58 -3.70
N ILE A 124 8.65 -7.49 -4.46
CA ILE A 124 8.99 -6.14 -4.02
C ILE A 124 7.74 -5.38 -3.58
N ILE A 125 7.84 -4.66 -2.47
CA ILE A 125 6.75 -3.84 -1.92
C ILE A 125 7.22 -2.41 -1.68
N PRO A 126 6.30 -1.42 -1.69
CA PRO A 126 6.63 -0.06 -1.32
C PRO A 126 7.33 -0.01 0.05
N THR A 127 8.38 0.80 0.16
CA THR A 127 9.13 0.98 1.41
C THR A 127 8.25 1.45 2.56
N GLU A 128 7.22 2.26 2.26
CA GLU A 128 6.24 2.70 3.24
C GLU A 128 5.41 1.52 3.80
N ALA A 129 4.99 0.58 2.93
CA ALA A 129 4.29 -0.62 3.37
C ALA A 129 5.18 -1.48 4.27
N LEU A 130 6.44 -1.68 3.87
CA LEU A 130 7.43 -2.40 4.67
C LEU A 130 7.64 -1.74 6.04
N ALA A 131 7.81 -0.41 6.06
CA ALA A 131 8.00 0.37 7.28
C ALA A 131 6.80 0.26 8.22
N LYS A 132 5.56 0.26 7.70
CA LYS A 132 4.36 0.06 8.52
C LYS A 132 4.23 -1.37 9.03
N ILE A 133 4.68 -2.38 8.26
CA ILE A 133 4.58 -3.79 8.64
C ILE A 133 5.49 -4.12 9.82
N PHE A 134 6.74 -3.64 9.76
CA PHE A 134 7.77 -3.91 10.77
C PHE A 134 8.01 -2.74 11.74
N THR A 135 7.18 -1.69 11.66
CA THR A 135 7.28 -0.45 12.44
C THR A 135 8.70 0.13 12.43
N LEU A 136 9.21 0.38 11.23
CA LEU A 136 10.54 0.92 11.02
C LEU A 136 10.46 2.44 10.81
N GLY A 137 11.49 3.16 11.26
CA GLY A 137 11.75 4.50 10.74
C GLY A 137 12.21 4.39 9.29
N VAL A 138 11.73 5.26 8.40
CA VAL A 138 12.15 5.29 7.00
C VAL A 138 12.48 6.73 6.57
N SER A 139 13.58 6.90 5.86
CA SER A 139 13.97 8.18 5.25
C SER A 139 14.73 7.96 3.95
N GLN A 140 14.47 8.79 2.95
CA GLN A 140 15.27 8.85 1.72
C GLN A 140 16.41 9.85 1.89
N ASP A 141 17.61 9.47 1.42
CA ASP A 141 18.78 10.33 1.31
C ASP A 141 18.96 10.70 -0.16
N ASP A 142 18.55 11.91 -0.54
CA ASP A 142 18.61 12.41 -1.92
C ASP A 142 20.04 12.58 -2.43
N GLU A 143 21.02 12.83 -1.54
CA GLU A 143 22.42 13.02 -1.93
C GLU A 143 23.06 11.69 -2.31
N GLN A 144 22.74 10.63 -1.57
CA GLN A 144 23.23 9.28 -1.83
C GLN A 144 22.31 8.47 -2.74
N GLY A 145 21.10 8.98 -3.01
CA GLY A 145 20.03 8.26 -3.70
C GLY A 145 19.69 6.97 -2.98
N ALA A 146 19.61 6.98 -1.64
CA ALA A 146 19.55 5.81 -0.78
C ALA A 146 18.29 5.77 0.08
N ILE A 147 17.84 4.57 0.42
CA ILE A 147 16.76 4.34 1.39
C ILE A 147 17.40 3.96 2.72
N ASN A 148 17.00 4.61 3.81
CA ASN A 148 17.47 4.31 5.15
C ASN A 148 16.29 3.83 6.00
N PHE A 149 16.43 2.64 6.58
CA PHE A 149 15.57 2.15 7.65
C PHE A 149 16.27 2.26 9.01
N SER A 150 15.49 2.56 10.04
CA SER A 150 15.91 2.45 11.43
C SER A 150 15.05 1.44 12.19
N THR A 151 15.70 0.58 12.96
CA THR A 151 15.06 -0.47 13.76
C THR A 151 14.76 -0.03 15.21
N ALA A 152 14.95 1.25 15.53
CA ALA A 152 14.83 1.75 16.90
C ALA A 152 13.48 1.43 17.58
N ASP A 153 12.39 1.42 16.80
CA ASP A 153 11.02 1.16 17.24
C ASP A 153 10.43 -0.13 16.63
N GLU A 154 11.30 -1.03 16.14
CA GLU A 154 10.90 -2.22 15.40
C GLU A 154 9.90 -3.09 16.20
N GLN A 155 8.75 -3.32 15.57
CA GLN A 155 7.71 -4.22 16.08
C GLN A 155 6.78 -4.61 14.94
N ILE A 156 6.22 -5.82 15.03
CA ILE A 156 5.19 -6.26 14.09
C ILE A 156 3.92 -5.43 14.28
N LEU A 157 3.32 -5.03 13.16
CA LEU A 157 2.06 -4.29 13.11
C LEU A 157 0.96 -4.93 13.97
N GLN A 158 0.18 -4.09 14.66
CA GLN A 158 -1.07 -4.52 15.28
C GLN A 158 -2.09 -4.99 14.24
N SER A 159 -2.91 -5.97 14.60
CA SER A 159 -3.90 -6.57 13.67
C SER A 159 -4.90 -5.54 13.12
N GLY A 160 -5.48 -5.83 11.97
CA GLY A 160 -6.52 -4.98 11.37
C GLY A 160 -7.74 -4.79 12.27
N ASP A 161 -8.12 -5.82 13.02
CA ASP A 161 -9.27 -5.78 13.94
C ASP A 161 -9.07 -4.80 15.10
N GLU A 162 -7.82 -4.58 15.53
CA GLU A 162 -7.46 -3.59 16.55
C GLU A 162 -7.15 -2.21 15.95
N PHE A 163 -6.67 -2.16 14.71
CA PHE A 163 -6.25 -0.92 14.06
C PHE A 163 -7.42 -0.09 13.53
N TYR A 164 -8.40 -0.71 12.87
CA TYR A 164 -9.50 0.03 12.24
C TYR A 164 -10.65 0.25 13.23
N ASN A 165 -11.15 1.48 13.30
CA ASN A 165 -12.41 1.75 14.00
C ASN A 165 -13.58 1.09 13.25
N GLU A 166 -14.32 0.20 13.93
CA GLU A 166 -15.39 -0.57 13.32
C GLU A 166 -16.54 0.29 12.77
N ASP A 167 -16.93 1.38 13.45
CA ASP A 167 -18.03 2.25 12.99
C ASP A 167 -17.59 3.08 11.79
N ASP A 168 -16.38 3.66 11.82
CA ASP A 168 -15.83 4.41 10.68
C ASP A 168 -15.66 3.48 9.45
N LEU A 169 -15.15 2.27 9.65
CA LEU A 169 -15.02 1.28 8.59
C LEU A 169 -16.38 0.82 8.06
N TYR A 170 -17.38 0.67 8.94
CA TYR A 170 -18.75 0.34 8.55
C TYR A 170 -19.32 1.39 7.60
N TRP A 171 -19.19 2.68 7.94
CA TRP A 171 -19.74 3.77 7.14
C TRP A 171 -18.94 4.03 5.86
N MET A 172 -17.61 4.05 5.96
CA MET A 172 -16.71 4.32 4.84
C MET A 172 -16.84 3.27 3.75
N SER A 173 -16.81 1.98 4.10
CA SER A 173 -16.91 0.90 3.11
C SER A 173 -18.23 0.95 2.32
N ARG A 174 -19.34 1.24 3.00
CA ARG A 174 -20.68 1.33 2.41
C ARG A 174 -20.82 2.51 1.47
N ILE A 175 -20.37 3.70 1.89
CA ILE A 175 -20.49 4.86 1.02
C ILE A 175 -19.58 4.72 -0.21
N ILE A 176 -18.36 4.19 -0.06
CA ILE A 176 -17.47 3.89 -1.20
C ILE A 176 -18.14 2.93 -2.18
N THR A 177 -18.83 1.89 -1.72
CA THR A 177 -19.57 0.96 -2.60
C THR A 177 -20.59 1.70 -3.48
N TRP A 178 -21.38 2.60 -2.90
CA TRP A 178 -22.42 3.28 -3.65
C TRP A 178 -21.92 4.40 -4.54
N GLU A 179 -20.90 5.13 -4.11
CA GLU A 179 -20.37 6.27 -4.86
C GLU A 179 -19.33 5.84 -5.91
N SER A 180 -18.63 4.73 -5.68
CA SER A 180 -17.46 4.36 -6.47
C SER A 180 -17.21 2.86 -6.62
N GLY A 181 -18.13 1.98 -6.22
CA GLY A 181 -17.90 0.53 -6.23
C GLY A 181 -17.63 -0.09 -7.62
N ASN A 182 -17.89 0.65 -8.70
CA ASN A 182 -17.55 0.27 -10.08
C ASN A 182 -16.27 0.92 -10.62
N GLN A 183 -15.55 1.68 -9.79
CA GLN A 183 -14.33 2.40 -10.14
C GLN A 183 -13.08 1.56 -9.83
N PRO A 184 -11.93 1.86 -10.47
CA PRO A 184 -10.66 1.26 -10.10
C PRO A 184 -10.30 1.57 -8.63
N VAL A 185 -9.37 0.79 -8.06
CA VAL A 185 -8.96 0.86 -6.64
C VAL A 185 -8.63 2.29 -6.24
N GLU A 186 -7.88 3.01 -7.06
CA GLU A 186 -7.47 4.40 -6.85
C GLU A 186 -8.65 5.36 -6.77
N GLY A 187 -9.70 5.11 -7.55
CA GLY A 187 -10.92 5.92 -7.54
C GLY A 187 -11.77 5.68 -6.30
N GLN A 188 -11.80 4.43 -5.81
CA GLN A 188 -12.46 4.08 -4.55
C GLN A 188 -11.72 4.65 -3.33
N ILE A 189 -10.38 4.54 -3.31
CA ILE A 189 -9.54 5.20 -2.30
C ILE A 189 -9.79 6.72 -2.35
N GLY A 190 -9.82 7.31 -3.55
CA GLY A 190 -10.03 8.74 -3.73
C GLY A 190 -11.35 9.26 -3.19
N VAL A 191 -12.46 8.52 -3.33
CA VAL A 191 -13.73 8.89 -2.67
C VAL A 191 -13.60 8.81 -1.15
N GLY A 192 -12.92 7.78 -0.63
CA GLY A 192 -12.60 7.68 0.80
C GLY A 192 -11.78 8.88 1.30
N ASN A 193 -10.78 9.31 0.53
CA ASN A 193 -9.97 10.49 0.85
C ASN A 193 -10.80 11.77 0.88
N VAL A 194 -11.73 11.99 -0.06
CA VAL A 194 -12.63 13.15 -0.02
C VAL A 194 -13.42 13.20 1.29
N ILE A 195 -13.91 12.05 1.77
CA ILE A 195 -14.66 11.97 3.02
C ILE A 195 -13.75 12.26 4.22
N LEU A 196 -12.52 11.74 4.25
CA LEU A 196 -11.53 12.04 5.28
C LEU A 196 -11.13 13.52 5.30
N ASN A 197 -10.89 14.11 4.12
CA ASN A 197 -10.56 15.52 3.97
C ASN A 197 -11.70 16.41 4.48
N ARG A 198 -12.95 16.05 4.19
CA ARG A 198 -14.13 16.73 4.74
C ARG A 198 -14.22 16.56 6.25
N ALA A 199 -13.98 15.37 6.79
CA ALA A 199 -14.01 15.15 8.23
C ALA A 199 -12.97 16.01 8.99
N GLY A 200 -11.86 16.35 8.32
CA GLY A 200 -10.83 17.26 8.82
C GLY A 200 -11.08 18.76 8.55
N ASP A 201 -12.16 19.14 7.87
CA ASP A 201 -12.43 20.52 7.46
C ASP A 201 -13.66 21.09 8.19
N PRO A 202 -13.54 22.28 8.84
CA PRO A 202 -14.60 22.85 9.69
C PRO A 202 -15.87 23.26 8.94
N ARG A 203 -15.87 23.26 7.60
CA ARG A 203 -17.06 23.49 6.77
C ARG A 203 -17.96 22.26 6.71
N PHE A 204 -17.45 21.09 7.06
CA PHE A 204 -18.16 19.82 7.00
C PHE A 204 -18.37 19.22 8.40
N GLY A 205 -18.75 17.94 8.47
CA GLY A 205 -18.92 17.23 9.75
C GLY A 205 -17.58 16.78 10.32
N GLU A 206 -17.50 16.55 11.63
CA GLU A 206 -16.26 16.15 12.31
C GLU A 206 -15.99 14.64 12.24
N THR A 207 -17.01 13.84 11.89
CA THR A 207 -16.89 12.38 11.77
C THR A 207 -17.24 11.90 10.37
N ILE A 208 -16.78 10.70 10.01
CA ILE A 208 -17.12 10.04 8.74
C ILE A 208 -18.63 9.96 8.56
N LYS A 209 -19.32 9.56 9.61
CA LYS A 209 -20.78 9.49 9.63
C LYS A 209 -21.43 10.85 9.44
N ASP A 210 -20.96 11.89 10.13
CA ASP A 210 -21.54 13.23 9.98
C ASP A 210 -21.41 13.72 8.54
N VAL A 211 -20.23 13.57 7.93
CA VAL A 211 -19.97 13.91 6.52
C VAL A 211 -20.92 13.15 5.59
N ILE A 212 -21.11 11.84 5.78
CA ILE A 212 -21.97 11.01 4.94
C ILE A 212 -23.44 11.43 5.04
N PHE A 213 -23.91 11.78 6.24
CA PHE A 213 -25.30 12.13 6.50
C PHE A 213 -25.63 13.63 6.36
N GLN A 214 -24.67 14.45 5.94
CA GLN A 214 -24.93 15.85 5.64
C GLN A 214 -26.03 15.99 4.55
N PRO A 215 -27.05 16.84 4.77
CA PRO A 215 -28.16 16.98 3.83
C PRO A 215 -27.69 17.31 2.40
N GLY A 216 -28.11 16.46 1.45
CA GLY A 216 -27.84 16.66 0.02
C GLY A 216 -26.41 16.32 -0.45
N GLN A 217 -25.54 15.81 0.42
CA GLN A 217 -24.17 15.43 0.02
C GLN A 217 -24.14 14.07 -0.68
N PHE A 218 -24.79 13.05 -0.09
CA PHE A 218 -24.76 11.69 -0.58
C PHE A 218 -26.17 11.12 -0.73
N THR A 219 -26.55 10.80 -1.97
CA THR A 219 -27.87 10.21 -2.28
C THR A 219 -28.13 8.89 -1.52
N PRO A 220 -27.16 7.97 -1.40
CA PRO A 220 -27.34 6.71 -0.67
C PRO A 220 -27.69 6.88 0.81
N ALA A 221 -27.21 7.95 1.46
CA ALA A 221 -27.51 8.25 2.87
C ALA A 221 -28.98 8.67 3.04
N SER A 222 -29.46 9.57 2.19
CA SER A 222 -30.86 10.05 2.24
C SER A 222 -31.90 9.01 1.83
N THR A 223 -31.53 8.07 0.94
CA THR A 223 -32.42 7.00 0.45
C THR A 223 -32.39 5.74 1.33
N GLY A 224 -31.45 5.65 2.26
CA GLY A 224 -31.22 4.45 3.07
C GLY A 224 -30.50 3.32 2.32
N ALA A 225 -30.08 3.53 1.07
CA ALA A 225 -29.29 2.55 0.32
C ALA A 225 -27.95 2.26 1.01
N VAL A 226 -27.38 3.26 1.70
CA VAL A 226 -26.09 3.15 2.41
C VAL A 226 -26.05 1.99 3.41
N TYR A 227 -27.18 1.52 3.94
CA TYR A 227 -27.20 0.38 4.89
C TYR A 227 -26.99 -1.00 4.24
N GLY A 228 -26.94 -1.07 2.90
CA GLY A 228 -26.66 -2.30 2.17
C GLY A 228 -25.29 -2.91 2.48
N GLU A 229 -25.09 -4.15 2.04
CA GLU A 229 -23.81 -4.84 2.19
C GLU A 229 -22.75 -4.20 1.27
N PRO A 230 -21.56 -3.82 1.78
CA PRO A 230 -20.50 -3.26 0.94
C PRO A 230 -19.88 -4.35 0.06
N TYR A 231 -19.30 -3.93 -1.06
CA TYR A 231 -18.42 -4.81 -1.83
C TYR A 231 -17.12 -5.05 -1.06
N ALA A 232 -16.58 -6.28 -1.15
CA ALA A 232 -15.32 -6.63 -0.50
C ALA A 232 -14.19 -5.65 -0.85
N ILE A 233 -14.09 -5.25 -2.12
CA ILE A 233 -13.09 -4.28 -2.57
C ILE A 233 -13.29 -2.88 -1.95
N SER A 234 -14.53 -2.46 -1.69
CA SER A 234 -14.81 -1.17 -1.04
C SER A 234 -14.43 -1.19 0.44
N VAL A 235 -14.54 -2.34 1.12
CA VAL A 235 -14.01 -2.52 2.49
C VAL A 235 -12.48 -2.38 2.48
N ILE A 236 -11.81 -2.99 1.50
CA ILE A 236 -10.36 -2.87 1.33
C ILE A 236 -9.96 -1.42 1.04
N CYS A 237 -10.64 -0.73 0.12
CA CYS A 237 -10.34 0.67 -0.22
C CYS A 237 -10.59 1.62 0.97
N ALA A 238 -11.60 1.36 1.80
CA ALA A 238 -11.80 2.09 3.06
C ALA A 238 -10.61 1.91 4.00
N LYS A 239 -10.13 0.67 4.18
CA LYS A 239 -8.93 0.38 4.98
C LYS A 239 -7.70 1.09 4.43
N LEU A 240 -7.48 1.04 3.11
CA LEU A 240 -6.38 1.76 2.45
C LEU A 240 -6.45 3.28 2.70
N ALA A 241 -7.64 3.88 2.65
CA ALA A 241 -7.80 5.29 2.99
C ALA A 241 -7.45 5.58 4.47
N PHE A 242 -7.86 4.71 5.41
CA PHE A 242 -7.50 4.84 6.84
C PHE A 242 -6.02 4.58 7.14
N GLU A 243 -5.32 3.85 6.28
CA GLU A 243 -3.87 3.67 6.33
C GLU A 243 -3.10 4.93 5.88
N GLY A 244 -3.83 5.95 5.42
CA GLY A 244 -3.29 7.23 5.00
C GLY A 244 -2.95 7.31 3.51
N TYR A 245 -3.23 6.27 2.73
CA TYR A 245 -3.02 6.34 1.28
C TYR A 245 -3.98 7.35 0.65
N ASN A 246 -3.43 8.30 -0.10
CA ASN A 246 -4.18 9.38 -0.73
C ASN A 246 -3.92 9.45 -2.23
N THR A 247 -4.97 9.30 -3.04
CA THR A 247 -4.88 9.31 -4.51
C THR A 247 -5.39 10.60 -5.14
N VAL A 248 -5.91 11.54 -4.35
CA VAL A 248 -6.60 12.74 -4.83
C VAL A 248 -6.18 14.04 -4.12
N GLY A 249 -5.15 13.97 -3.27
CA GLY A 249 -4.65 15.10 -2.49
C GLY A 249 -5.72 15.69 -1.59
N ASP A 250 -5.85 17.02 -1.60
CA ASP A 250 -6.78 17.79 -0.77
C ASP A 250 -8.19 17.89 -1.40
N ALA A 251 -8.57 16.95 -2.26
CA ALA A 251 -9.90 16.98 -2.89
C ALA A 251 -11.02 17.00 -1.82
N LEU A 252 -11.95 17.93 -1.98
CA LEU A 252 -13.15 18.06 -1.15
C LEU A 252 -14.43 17.70 -1.91
N PHE A 253 -14.35 17.48 -3.22
CA PHE A 253 -15.50 17.20 -4.05
C PHE A 253 -15.14 16.22 -5.17
N PHE A 254 -16.13 15.46 -5.64
CA PHE A 254 -16.02 14.64 -6.84
C PHE A 254 -17.29 14.70 -7.69
N GLN A 255 -17.14 14.46 -9.00
CA GLN A 255 -18.25 14.40 -9.96
C GLN A 255 -18.03 13.29 -10.99
N VAL A 256 -19.05 12.46 -11.22
CA VAL A 256 -19.09 11.47 -12.30
C VAL A 256 -19.34 12.14 -13.66
N GLY A 257 -18.60 11.71 -14.68
CA GLY A 257 -18.91 12.01 -16.08
C GLY A 257 -18.07 13.13 -16.70
N ARG A 258 -18.53 13.63 -17.86
CA ARG A 258 -17.76 14.60 -18.64
C ARG A 258 -17.89 15.99 -18.02
N TYR A 259 -16.77 16.54 -17.57
CA TYR A 259 -16.70 17.91 -17.07
C TYR A 259 -17.05 18.91 -18.19
N TRP A 260 -18.19 19.58 -18.05
CA TRP A 260 -18.61 20.70 -18.89
C TRP A 260 -18.89 21.93 -18.02
N GLY A 261 -17.99 22.24 -17.08
CA GLY A 261 -17.87 23.55 -16.42
C GLY A 261 -19.13 24.26 -15.91
N SER A 262 -20.15 23.58 -15.36
CA SER A 262 -21.44 24.26 -15.09
C SER A 262 -22.07 24.09 -13.68
N GLY A 263 -21.30 23.84 -12.62
CA GLY A 263 -21.90 23.81 -11.26
C GLY A 263 -20.97 24.17 -10.11
N MET A 264 -19.67 23.88 -10.22
CA MET A 264 -18.67 24.16 -9.19
C MET A 264 -17.74 25.29 -9.65
N ILE A 265 -18.33 26.45 -9.96
CA ILE A 265 -17.66 27.59 -10.60
C ILE A 265 -16.48 28.16 -9.78
N GLU A 266 -16.36 27.78 -8.50
CA GLU A 266 -15.30 28.23 -7.58
C GLU A 266 -14.30 27.13 -7.16
N THR A 267 -14.36 25.93 -7.74
CA THR A 267 -13.47 24.82 -7.36
C THR A 267 -12.31 24.62 -8.34
N THR A 268 -11.17 24.15 -7.83
CA THR A 268 -9.97 23.81 -8.61
C THR A 268 -9.99 22.33 -8.97
N TRP A 269 -9.90 22.00 -10.26
CA TRP A 269 -9.78 20.60 -10.71
C TRP A 269 -8.39 20.05 -10.38
N LEU A 270 -8.35 18.94 -9.64
CA LEU A 270 -7.10 18.29 -9.24
C LEU A 270 -6.73 17.12 -10.16
N GLY A 271 -7.72 16.42 -10.70
CA GLY A 271 -7.46 15.26 -11.54
C GLY A 271 -8.69 14.43 -11.85
N LYS A 272 -8.50 13.40 -12.67
CA LYS A 272 -9.54 12.43 -13.03
C LYS A 272 -9.03 11.00 -12.81
N ILE A 273 -9.81 10.19 -12.10
CA ILE A 273 -9.55 8.76 -11.88
C ILE A 273 -10.82 7.99 -12.22
N GLY A 274 -10.72 7.02 -13.13
CA GLY A 274 -11.89 6.33 -13.68
C GLY A 274 -12.87 7.31 -14.31
N ASP A 275 -14.11 7.33 -13.83
CA ASP A 275 -15.16 8.25 -14.28
C ASP A 275 -15.31 9.49 -13.40
N HIS A 276 -14.55 9.60 -12.30
CA HIS A 276 -14.61 10.70 -11.34
C HIS A 276 -13.59 11.79 -11.64
N ASN A 277 -14.07 13.04 -11.61
CA ASN A 277 -13.21 14.22 -11.53
C ASN A 277 -13.20 14.70 -10.08
N PHE A 278 -12.02 15.01 -9.55
CA PHE A 278 -11.80 15.45 -8.17
C PHE A 278 -11.43 16.93 -8.12
N PHE A 279 -11.92 17.64 -7.09
CA PHE A 279 -11.77 19.09 -6.97
C PHE A 279 -11.52 19.53 -5.53
N MET A 280 -10.86 20.68 -5.39
CA MET A 280 -10.68 21.44 -4.15
C MET A 280 -11.53 22.72 -4.15
#